data_AF-A0A8S1FE63-F1
#
_entry.id   AF-A0A8S1FE63-F1
#
_cell.length_a   1.000
_cell.length_b   1.000
_cell.length_c   1.000
_cell.angle_alpha   90.00
_cell.angle_beta   90.00
_cell.angle_gamma   90.00
#
_symmetry.space_group_name_H-M   'P 1'
#
loop_
_entity.id
_entity.type
_entity.pdbx_description
1 polymer ?
#
loop_
_entity_poly.entity_id
_entity_poly.type
_entity_poly.pdbx_seq_one_letter_code
_entity_poly.pdbx_strand_id
1 'polypeptide(L)'
;MQARDFVRTAKKTIRFVHIFFCTIGAVSSTLFIFVLISSSSKNLHLNLRISLASLAVAALIACLQLDFIAFYHLFQTLTADNACDSMYEAQKCAIIRFPVVLSIYATLCGIIILAIERTIATLKYKTYEAHGSRVVGVVLVVAQWIICVIIAIISVLLRSDPGFVHYCTAYVSHPRTAVFSLCFMSTLEIVTLLYFMILLQSNQRRQVNEFVNKAMHSLTERYQLQENVRIMRILIPSITVHAVLGIAGLGSMLVFAILYRSADERLIVGFAPFSEVVMLVIPIYAVVFPLVAIFRNKQLRLATRKALPFLFNPTSPETSEMLVEHAPPVHNVIVSRPSRQLEKESDTHFVLLNEMWKKG
;
A
#
# COMPACT_ATOMS: atom_id res chain seq x y z
N MET A 1 20.31 39.28 -2.56
CA MET A 1 19.11 39.31 -1.68
C MET A 1 18.02 38.41 -2.27
N GLN A 2 17.65 38.61 -3.53
CA GLN A 2 16.63 37.85 -4.30
C GLN A 2 16.70 36.31 -4.21
N ALA A 3 17.90 35.70 -4.28
CA ALA A 3 18.05 34.24 -4.22
C ALA A 3 17.74 33.62 -2.85
N ARG A 4 18.00 34.34 -1.75
CA ARG A 4 17.70 33.85 -0.38
C ARG A 4 16.20 33.86 -0.11
N ASP A 5 15.50 34.89 -0.56
CA ASP A 5 14.05 35.01 -0.41
C ASP A 5 13.32 33.96 -1.24
N PHE A 6 13.80 33.69 -2.47
CA PHE A 6 13.28 32.60 -3.30
C PHE A 6 13.39 31.22 -2.62
N VAL A 7 14.56 30.87 -2.07
CA VAL A 7 14.78 29.59 -1.38
C VAL A 7 13.90 29.48 -0.13
N ARG A 8 13.72 30.57 0.63
CA ARG A 8 12.86 30.60 1.81
C ARG A 8 11.40 30.37 1.44
N THR A 9 10.90 31.03 0.39
CA THR A 9 9.53 30.86 -0.11
C THR A 9 9.31 29.44 -0.63
N ALA A 10 10.24 28.90 -1.42
CA ALA A 10 10.17 27.53 -1.92
C ALA A 10 10.09 26.49 -0.78
N LYS A 11 10.92 26.62 0.26
CA LYS A 11 10.88 25.76 1.46
C LYS A 11 9.52 25.82 2.17
N LYS A 12 8.94 27.01 2.32
CA LYS A 12 7.60 27.16 2.92
C LYS A 12 6.54 26.46 2.07
N THR A 13 6.54 26.69 0.76
CA THR A 13 5.57 26.08 -0.18
C THR A 13 5.66 24.55 -0.15
N ILE A 14 6.86 23.97 -0.20
CA ILE A 14 7.03 22.51 -0.18
C ILE A 14 6.47 21.91 1.11
N ARG A 15 6.67 22.56 2.26
CA ARG A 15 6.13 22.07 3.53
C ARG A 15 4.61 22.15 3.62
N PHE A 16 4.00 23.22 3.10
CA PHE A 16 2.54 23.28 2.98
C PHE A 16 1.99 22.16 2.10
N VAL A 17 2.64 21.90 0.96
CA VAL A 17 2.30 20.79 0.07
C VAL A 17 2.44 19.45 0.80
N HIS A 18 3.51 19.27 1.57
CA HIS A 18 3.74 18.04 2.33
C HIS A 18 2.68 17.81 3.40
N ILE A 19 2.32 18.83 4.18
CA ILE A 19 1.24 18.79 5.16
C ILE A 19 -0.10 18.45 4.47
N PHE A 20 -0.40 19.09 3.34
CA PHE A 20 -1.62 18.81 2.59
C PHE A 20 -1.70 17.35 2.12
N PHE A 21 -0.64 16.81 1.53
CA PHE A 21 -0.65 15.41 1.07
C PHE A 21 -0.67 14.41 2.22
N CYS A 22 0.08 14.66 3.30
CA CYS A 22 0.12 13.77 4.46
C CYS A 22 -1.22 13.74 5.20
N THR A 23 -1.88 14.89 5.39
CA THR A 23 -3.23 14.94 5.96
C THR A 23 -4.26 14.20 5.12
N ILE A 24 -4.27 14.37 3.79
CA ILE A 24 -5.14 13.59 2.89
C ILE A 24 -4.79 12.10 2.96
N GLY A 25 -3.51 11.74 2.99
CA GLY A 25 -3.05 10.36 3.12
C GLY A 25 -3.49 9.72 4.44
N ALA A 26 -3.44 10.45 5.55
CA ALA A 26 -3.89 10.01 6.86
C ALA A 26 -5.41 9.82 6.90
N VAL A 27 -6.17 10.75 6.34
CA VAL A 27 -7.64 10.63 6.22
C VAL A 27 -8.01 9.43 5.34
N SER A 28 -7.39 9.31 4.16
CA SER A 28 -7.58 8.18 3.24
C SER A 28 -7.32 6.84 3.92
N SER A 29 -6.17 6.71 4.59
CA SER A 29 -5.78 5.47 5.29
C SER A 29 -6.74 5.14 6.43
N THR A 30 -7.17 6.15 7.19
CA THR A 30 -8.11 5.99 8.31
C THR A 30 -9.48 5.50 7.82
N LEU A 31 -10.01 6.14 6.77
CA LEU A 31 -11.27 5.72 6.15
C LEU A 31 -11.18 4.30 5.60
N PHE A 32 -10.04 3.94 4.99
CA PHE A 32 -9.82 2.60 4.46
C PHE A 32 -9.77 1.54 5.57
N ILE A 33 -9.06 1.81 6.67
CA ILE A 33 -9.03 0.95 7.86
C ILE A 33 -10.45 0.79 8.42
N PHE A 34 -11.21 1.87 8.53
CA PHE A 34 -12.60 1.83 8.99
C PHE A 34 -13.48 0.91 8.11
N VAL A 35 -13.36 1.01 6.78
CA VAL A 35 -14.08 0.13 5.83
C VAL A 35 -13.69 -1.34 6.02
N LEU A 36 -12.40 -1.63 6.24
CA LEU A 36 -11.89 -3.00 6.44
C LEU A 36 -12.32 -3.61 7.79
N ILE A 37 -12.54 -2.79 8.82
CA ILE A 37 -13.03 -3.24 10.13
C ILE A 37 -14.57 -3.34 10.14
N SER A 38 -15.24 -2.49 9.38
CA SER A 38 -16.71 -2.45 9.30
C SER A 38 -17.30 -3.78 8.85
N SER A 39 -18.47 -4.12 9.40
CA SER A 39 -19.27 -5.30 9.02
C SER A 39 -19.64 -5.33 7.53
N SER A 40 -19.57 -4.19 6.85
CA SER A 40 -19.81 -4.08 5.40
C SER A 40 -18.81 -4.88 4.57
N SER A 41 -17.58 -5.01 5.06
CA SER A 41 -16.65 -6.01 4.54
C SER A 41 -16.87 -7.25 5.39
N LYS A 42 -17.84 -8.12 5.09
CA LYS A 42 -17.88 -9.50 5.65
C LYS A 42 -17.59 -10.56 4.59
N ASN A 43 -17.79 -10.21 3.33
CA ASN A 43 -17.60 -11.08 2.16
C ASN A 43 -16.14 -11.26 1.71
N LEU A 44 -15.24 -10.34 2.05
CA LEU A 44 -13.79 -10.48 1.78
C LEU A 44 -13.12 -11.52 2.70
N HIS A 45 -12.10 -12.24 2.22
CA HIS A 45 -11.33 -13.16 3.05
C HIS A 45 -10.67 -12.44 4.25
N LEU A 46 -10.79 -13.02 5.45
CA LEU A 46 -10.31 -12.38 6.69
C LEU A 46 -8.81 -12.05 6.65
N ASN A 47 -7.97 -13.00 6.23
CA ASN A 47 -6.52 -12.78 6.16
C ASN A 47 -6.16 -11.63 5.23
N LEU A 48 -6.86 -11.50 4.10
CA LEU A 48 -6.63 -10.39 3.19
C LEU A 48 -6.96 -9.06 3.87
N ARG A 49 -8.07 -8.98 4.61
CA ARG A 49 -8.41 -7.76 5.36
C ARG A 49 -7.35 -7.40 6.37
N ILE A 50 -6.88 -8.37 7.15
CA ILE A 50 -5.87 -8.14 8.18
C ILE A 50 -4.57 -7.66 7.53
N SER A 51 -4.13 -8.26 6.43
CA SER A 51 -2.92 -7.81 5.72
C SER A 51 -3.10 -6.43 5.08
N LEU A 52 -4.24 -6.16 4.42
CA LEU A 52 -4.52 -4.83 3.84
C LEU A 52 -4.64 -3.75 4.93
N ALA A 53 -5.26 -4.07 6.07
CA ALA A 53 -5.35 -3.19 7.22
C ALA A 53 -3.95 -2.93 7.80
N SER A 54 -3.10 -3.94 7.89
CA SER A 54 -1.71 -3.77 8.34
C SER A 54 -0.92 -2.83 7.43
N LEU A 55 -1.07 -2.95 6.10
CA LEU A 55 -0.44 -2.02 5.14
C LEU A 55 -0.98 -0.60 5.30
N ALA A 56 -2.30 -0.45 5.50
CA ALA A 56 -2.93 0.84 5.71
C ALA A 56 -2.52 1.49 7.05
N VAL A 57 -2.33 0.70 8.12
CA VAL A 57 -1.82 1.16 9.41
C VAL A 57 -0.38 1.64 9.27
N ALA A 58 0.47 0.91 8.54
CA ALA A 58 1.83 1.35 8.26
C ALA A 58 1.84 2.70 7.52
N ALA A 59 1.01 2.86 6.48
CA ALA A 59 0.85 4.11 5.75
C ALA A 59 0.32 5.25 6.64
N LEU A 60 -0.65 4.97 7.53
CA LEU A 60 -1.18 5.95 8.49
C LEU A 60 -0.10 6.44 9.46
N ILE A 61 0.66 5.52 10.06
CA ILE A 61 1.78 5.88 10.96
C ILE A 61 2.79 6.76 10.22
N ALA A 62 3.09 6.43 8.96
CA ALA A 62 4.03 7.21 8.16
C ALA A 62 3.51 8.63 7.92
N CYS A 63 2.26 8.77 7.47
CA CYS A 63 1.63 10.07 7.22
C CYS A 63 1.55 10.93 8.48
N LEU A 64 1.12 10.37 9.62
CA LEU A 64 1.02 11.11 10.89
C LEU A 64 2.39 11.59 11.36
N GLN A 65 3.43 10.74 11.27
CA GLN A 65 4.77 11.13 11.66
C GLN A 65 5.37 12.18 10.71
N LEU A 66 5.11 12.05 9.41
CA LEU A 66 5.54 13.01 8.40
C LEU A 66 4.84 14.36 8.54
N ASP A 67 3.56 14.37 8.90
CA ASP A 67 2.82 15.57 9.27
C ASP A 67 3.45 16.22 10.50
N PHE A 68 3.68 15.46 11.57
CA PHE A 68 4.32 15.98 12.78
C PHE A 68 5.68 16.63 12.48
N ILE A 69 6.53 15.95 11.69
CA ILE A 69 7.84 16.47 11.27
C ILE A 69 7.68 17.76 10.44
N ALA A 70 6.73 17.79 9.49
CA ALA A 70 6.50 18.95 8.63
C ALA A 70 5.98 20.16 9.42
N PHE A 71 5.05 19.95 10.35
CA PHE A 71 4.56 20.97 11.28
C PHE A 71 5.66 21.49 12.19
N TYR A 72 6.45 20.60 12.79
CA TYR A 72 7.56 20.97 13.65
C TYR A 72 8.59 21.84 12.91
N HIS A 73 8.99 21.45 11.69
CA HIS A 73 9.90 22.24 10.88
C HIS A 73 9.29 23.56 10.40
N LEU A 74 8.00 23.58 10.04
CA LEU A 74 7.30 24.81 9.69
C LEU A 74 7.29 25.79 10.87
N PHE A 75 6.91 25.32 12.05
CA PHE A 75 6.89 26.11 13.28
C PHE A 75 8.27 26.69 13.59
N GLN A 76 9.32 25.88 13.52
CA GLN A 76 10.68 26.35 13.75
C GLN A 76 11.10 27.41 12.70
N THR A 77 10.69 27.27 11.44
CA THR A 77 11.02 28.24 10.38
C THR A 77 10.22 29.54 10.46
N LEU A 78 9.09 29.54 11.16
CA LEU A 78 8.34 30.76 11.46
C LEU A 78 8.87 31.47 12.70
N THR A 79 9.44 30.74 13.66
CA THR A 79 9.82 31.27 14.97
C THR A 79 11.32 31.56 15.11
N ALA A 80 12.18 30.95 14.29
CA ALA A 80 13.63 31.15 14.40
C ALA A 80 14.09 32.46 13.73
N ASP A 81 14.66 33.36 14.53
CA ASP A 81 15.25 34.62 14.07
C ASP A 81 16.60 34.41 13.36
N ASN A 82 17.35 33.37 13.74
CA ASN A 82 18.67 33.03 13.19
C ASN A 82 18.73 31.60 12.64
N ALA A 83 19.26 31.43 11.42
CA ALA A 83 19.36 30.13 10.74
C ALA A 83 20.44 29.20 11.34
N CYS A 84 21.36 29.73 12.14
CA CYS A 84 22.49 28.99 12.72
C CYS A 84 22.13 28.22 14.00
N ASP A 85 21.03 28.54 14.69
CA ASP A 85 20.58 27.82 15.89
C ASP A 85 19.80 26.53 15.58
N SER A 86 19.62 26.20 14.31
CA SER A 86 18.84 25.04 13.85
C SER A 86 19.71 23.82 13.52
N MET A 87 20.72 23.54 14.33
CA MET A 87 21.45 22.26 14.23
C MET A 87 20.75 21.19 15.07
N TYR A 88 20.58 20.01 14.48
CA TYR A 88 19.93 18.88 15.13
C TYR A 88 20.97 17.88 15.61
N GLU A 89 20.79 17.40 16.83
CA GLU A 89 21.52 16.23 17.30
C GLU A 89 21.09 14.99 16.52
N ALA A 90 22.05 14.25 15.96
CA ALA A 90 21.79 13.11 15.09
C ALA A 90 20.89 12.04 15.77
N GLN A 91 21.12 11.79 17.07
CA GLN A 91 20.32 10.85 17.86
C GLN A 91 18.86 11.28 17.98
N LYS A 92 18.59 12.55 18.30
CA LYS A 92 17.21 13.10 18.35
C LYS A 92 16.52 12.98 17.01
N CYS A 93 17.24 13.29 15.92
CA CYS A 93 16.71 13.13 14.57
C CYS A 93 16.37 11.67 14.24
N ALA A 94 17.24 10.73 14.59
CA ALA A 94 17.03 9.30 14.35
C ALA A 94 15.79 8.77 15.09
N ILE A 95 15.60 9.19 16.35
CA ILE A 95 14.42 8.85 17.16
C ILE A 95 13.14 9.42 16.54
N ILE A 96 13.13 10.70 16.15
CA ILE A 96 11.97 11.34 15.51
C ILE A 96 11.61 10.64 14.19
N ARG A 97 12.60 10.11 13.45
CA ARG A 97 12.37 9.39 12.19
C ARG A 97 12.04 7.92 12.34
N PHE A 98 12.22 7.34 13.52
CA PHE A 98 11.96 5.93 13.76
C PHE A 98 10.58 5.46 13.27
N PRO A 99 9.46 6.16 13.53
CA PRO A 99 8.15 5.69 13.08
C PRO A 99 8.01 5.67 11.56
N VAL A 100 8.62 6.62 10.83
CA VAL A 100 8.63 6.63 9.36
C VAL A 100 9.41 5.43 8.83
N VAL A 101 10.59 5.17 9.40
CA VAL A 101 11.46 4.05 9.02
C VAL A 101 10.75 2.71 9.29
N LEU A 102 10.12 2.58 10.45
CA LEU A 102 9.31 1.42 10.82
C LEU A 102 8.18 1.20 9.80
N SER A 103 7.45 2.25 9.41
CA SER A 103 6.38 2.16 8.42
C SER A 103 6.85 1.74 7.03
N ILE A 104 8.02 2.19 6.59
CA ILE A 104 8.59 1.78 5.30
C ILE A 104 8.92 0.27 5.35
N TYR A 105 9.60 -0.19 6.40
CA TYR A 105 9.87 -1.61 6.58
C TYR A 105 8.59 -2.44 6.70
N ALA A 106 7.60 -1.96 7.47
CA ALA A 106 6.32 -2.61 7.64
C ALA A 106 5.56 -2.75 6.32
N THR A 107 5.57 -1.74 5.47
CA THR A 107 4.95 -1.81 4.13
C THR A 107 5.62 -2.87 3.26
N LEU A 108 6.95 -2.85 3.16
CA LEU A 108 7.71 -3.79 2.33
C LEU A 108 7.58 -5.23 2.81
N CYS A 109 7.82 -5.49 4.11
CA CYS A 109 7.63 -6.80 4.70
C CYS A 109 6.17 -7.25 4.61
N GLY A 110 5.20 -6.34 4.71
CA GLY A 110 3.77 -6.63 4.56
C GLY A 110 3.41 -7.13 3.17
N ILE A 111 3.98 -6.54 2.12
CA ILE A 111 3.79 -7.01 0.75
C ILE A 111 4.36 -8.43 0.58
N ILE A 112 5.55 -8.71 1.13
CA ILE A 112 6.18 -10.03 1.08
C ILE A 112 5.34 -11.07 1.85
N ILE A 113 4.91 -10.73 3.07
CA ILE A 113 4.10 -11.60 3.91
C ILE A 113 2.74 -11.90 3.25
N LEU A 114 2.14 -10.91 2.61
CA LEU A 114 0.93 -11.11 1.82
C LEU A 114 1.20 -12.03 0.63
N ALA A 115 2.36 -11.94 -0.04
CA ALA A 115 2.75 -12.87 -1.09
C ALA A 115 2.83 -14.30 -0.56
N ILE A 116 3.48 -14.49 0.59
CA ILE A 116 3.61 -15.79 1.26
C ILE A 116 2.24 -16.35 1.62
N GLU A 117 1.36 -15.54 2.21
CA GLU A 117 0.01 -15.97 2.57
C GLU A 117 -0.80 -16.35 1.32
N ARG A 118 -0.70 -15.59 0.23
CA ARG A 118 -1.33 -15.94 -1.05
C ARG A 118 -0.76 -17.23 -1.65
N THR A 119 0.54 -17.48 -1.50
CA THR A 119 1.17 -18.73 -1.94
C THR A 119 0.68 -19.91 -1.11
N ILE A 120 0.59 -19.78 0.22
CA ILE A 120 0.06 -20.83 1.10
C ILE A 120 -1.39 -21.13 0.72
N ALA A 121 -2.23 -20.10 0.55
CA ALA A 121 -3.62 -20.26 0.13
C ALA A 121 -3.75 -20.93 -1.24
N THR A 122 -2.82 -20.63 -2.16
CA THR A 122 -2.76 -21.23 -3.50
C THR A 122 -2.33 -22.70 -3.46
N LEU A 123 -1.28 -23.04 -2.71
CA LEU A 123 -0.72 -24.39 -2.65
C LEU A 123 -1.62 -25.34 -1.86
N LYS A 124 -2.23 -24.83 -0.79
CA LYS A 124 -3.07 -25.61 0.13
C LYS A 124 -4.57 -25.36 -0.07
N TYR A 125 -5.02 -24.84 -1.22
CA TYR A 125 -6.42 -24.46 -1.45
C TYR A 125 -7.42 -25.50 -0.91
N LYS A 126 -7.23 -26.80 -1.22
CA LYS A 126 -8.10 -27.90 -0.74
C LYS A 126 -8.24 -28.03 0.79
N THR A 127 -7.20 -27.71 1.55
CA THR A 127 -7.14 -27.93 3.01
C THR A 127 -7.13 -26.65 3.83
N TYR A 128 -7.01 -25.50 3.16
CA TYR A 128 -6.76 -24.20 3.79
C TYR A 128 -7.89 -23.75 4.71
N GLU A 129 -9.15 -23.94 4.30
CA GLU A 129 -10.31 -23.58 5.11
C GLU A 129 -10.55 -24.54 6.28
N ALA A 130 -10.25 -25.82 6.10
CA ALA A 130 -10.53 -26.85 7.11
C ALA A 130 -9.58 -26.78 8.33
N HIS A 131 -8.33 -26.35 8.15
CA HIS A 131 -7.29 -26.50 9.18
C HIS A 131 -6.71 -25.18 9.74
N GLY A 132 -7.40 -24.04 9.56
CA GLY A 132 -7.08 -22.83 10.32
C GLY A 132 -6.56 -21.63 9.52
N SER A 133 -7.21 -21.32 8.39
CA SER A 133 -6.88 -20.14 7.57
C SER A 133 -6.72 -18.84 8.38
N ARG A 134 -7.58 -18.60 9.38
CA ARG A 134 -7.60 -17.35 10.16
C ARG A 134 -6.34 -17.12 11.00
N VAL A 135 -5.82 -18.17 11.63
CA VAL A 135 -4.66 -18.07 12.54
C VAL A 135 -3.40 -17.74 11.75
N VAL A 136 -3.26 -18.32 10.55
CA VAL A 136 -2.11 -18.09 9.66
C VAL A 136 -1.95 -16.61 9.34
N GLY A 137 -3.03 -15.93 8.94
CA GLY A 137 -2.97 -14.50 8.63
C GLY A 137 -2.55 -13.63 9.81
N VAL A 138 -3.11 -13.91 11.00
CA VAL A 138 -2.77 -13.16 12.23
C VAL A 138 -1.31 -13.39 12.63
N VAL A 139 -0.86 -14.64 12.67
CA VAL A 139 0.53 -14.99 13.04
C VAL A 139 1.52 -14.33 12.10
N LEU A 140 1.24 -14.34 10.78
CA LEU A 140 2.09 -13.72 9.78
C LEU A 140 2.19 -12.20 9.95
N VAL A 141 1.08 -11.50 10.24
CA VAL A 141 1.09 -10.05 10.48
C VAL A 141 1.77 -9.70 11.80
N VAL A 142 1.56 -10.48 12.86
CA VAL A 142 2.28 -10.27 14.14
C VAL A 142 3.79 -10.45 13.94
N ALA A 143 4.20 -11.52 13.26
CA ALA A 143 5.60 -11.77 12.93
C ALA A 143 6.20 -10.64 12.07
N GLN A 144 5.45 -10.13 11.09
CA GLN A 144 5.83 -8.98 10.28
C GLN A 144 6.20 -7.78 11.16
N TRP A 145 5.30 -7.35 12.05
CA TRP A 145 5.56 -6.18 12.90
C TRP A 145 6.74 -6.38 13.85
N ILE A 146 6.89 -7.57 14.44
CA ILE A 146 8.04 -7.89 15.30
C ILE A 146 9.35 -7.78 14.51
N ILE A 147 9.43 -8.39 13.33
CA ILE A 147 10.61 -8.33 12.47
C ILE A 147 10.91 -6.89 12.06
N CYS A 148 9.89 -6.12 11.66
CA CYS A 148 10.05 -4.72 11.26
C CYS A 148 10.51 -3.82 12.40
N VAL A 149 10.02 -4.03 13.63
CA VAL A 149 10.48 -3.29 14.82
C VAL A 149 11.96 -3.59 15.10
N ILE A 150 12.35 -4.87 15.07
CA ILE A 150 13.76 -5.27 15.29
C ILE A 150 14.66 -4.62 14.22
N ILE A 151 14.30 -4.74 12.94
CA ILE A 151 15.07 -4.14 11.83
C ILE A 151 15.12 -2.62 11.97
N ALA A 152 14.01 -1.96 12.32
CA ALA A 152 13.96 -0.51 12.50
C ALA A 152 14.86 -0.04 13.66
N ILE A 153 14.88 -0.77 14.79
CA ILE A 153 15.77 -0.49 15.92
C ILE A 153 17.23 -0.61 15.49
N ILE A 154 17.61 -1.72 14.84
CA ILE A 154 18.98 -1.93 14.32
C ILE A 154 19.36 -0.80 13.34
N SER A 155 18.44 -0.43 12.45
CA SER A 155 18.61 0.62 11.45
C SER A 155 18.80 2.02 12.06
N VAL A 156 18.22 2.28 13.23
CA VAL A 156 18.43 3.52 14.00
C VAL A 156 19.74 3.47 14.77
N LEU A 157 20.06 2.35 15.43
CA LEU A 157 21.31 2.19 16.17
C LEU A 157 22.54 2.32 15.25
N LEU A 158 22.50 1.71 14.07
CA LEU A 158 23.55 1.83 13.04
C LEU A 158 23.70 3.24 12.46
N ARG A 159 22.74 4.14 12.69
CA ARG A 159 22.77 5.53 12.21
C ARG A 159 22.93 6.57 13.32
N SER A 160 23.04 6.13 14.57
CA SER A 160 23.05 7.01 15.74
C SER A 160 24.46 7.52 16.10
N ASP A 161 25.34 7.69 15.12
CA ASP A 161 26.69 8.21 15.36
C ASP A 161 26.64 9.60 16.01
N PRO A 162 27.52 9.88 17.00
CA PRO A 162 27.51 11.14 17.72
C PRO A 162 27.90 12.29 16.78
N GLY A 163 27.03 13.29 16.65
CA GLY A 163 27.27 14.44 15.79
C GLY A 163 26.05 15.35 15.60
N PHE A 164 26.27 16.48 14.93
CA PHE A 164 25.23 17.44 14.57
C PHE A 164 24.95 17.40 13.06
N VAL A 165 23.67 17.42 12.70
CA VAL A 165 23.21 17.46 11.31
C VAL A 165 22.47 18.76 11.05
N HIS A 166 22.79 19.40 9.92
CA HIS A 166 22.13 20.65 9.49
C HIS A 166 20.67 20.47 9.10
N TYR A 167 20.28 19.25 8.76
CA TYR A 167 18.92 18.94 8.39
C TYR A 167 18.61 17.51 8.83
N CYS A 168 17.47 17.33 9.48
CA CYS A 168 17.07 16.02 9.98
C CYS A 168 16.56 15.15 8.82
N THR A 169 17.48 14.68 7.96
CA THR A 169 17.23 13.61 6.97
C THR A 169 18.32 12.54 6.99
N ALA A 170 17.86 11.28 6.92
CA ALA A 170 18.76 10.13 6.75
C ALA A 170 19.64 10.25 5.50
N TYR A 171 19.12 10.95 4.48
CA TYR A 171 19.73 11.17 3.19
C TYR A 171 20.92 12.12 3.21
N VAL A 172 20.90 13.11 4.09
CA VAL A 172 22.00 14.10 4.24
C VAL A 172 23.03 13.60 5.25
N SER A 173 22.61 12.90 6.30
CA SER A 173 23.54 12.39 7.32
C SER A 173 24.44 11.26 6.81
N HIS A 174 23.88 10.30 6.07
CA HIS A 174 24.59 9.08 5.67
C HIS A 174 24.18 8.66 4.25
N PRO A 175 24.58 9.42 3.21
CA PRO A 175 24.08 9.21 1.84
C PRO A 175 24.43 7.82 1.28
N ARG A 176 25.61 7.27 1.58
CA ARG A 176 26.03 5.95 1.08
C ARG A 176 25.17 4.82 1.64
N THR A 177 24.94 4.80 2.95
CA THR A 177 24.14 3.73 3.58
C THR A 177 22.66 3.87 3.22
N ALA A 178 22.18 5.10 3.04
CA ALA A 178 20.82 5.36 2.55
C ALA A 178 20.62 4.86 1.11
N VAL A 179 21.54 5.16 0.20
CA VAL A 179 21.48 4.67 -1.20
C VAL A 179 21.56 3.15 -1.24
N PHE A 180 22.48 2.52 -0.50
CA PHE A 180 22.58 1.06 -0.43
C PHE A 180 21.29 0.43 0.10
N SER A 181 20.74 0.96 1.20
CA SER A 181 19.48 0.47 1.77
C SER A 181 18.31 0.64 0.81
N LEU A 182 18.21 1.76 0.10
CA LEU A 182 17.16 1.99 -0.89
C LEU A 182 17.31 1.04 -2.09
N CYS A 183 18.52 0.86 -2.62
CA CYS A 183 18.79 -0.11 -3.68
C CYS A 183 18.34 -1.52 -3.27
N PHE A 184 18.76 -1.98 -2.09
CA PHE A 184 18.37 -3.30 -1.59
C PHE A 184 16.84 -3.45 -1.49
N MET A 185 16.15 -2.43 -0.99
CA MET A 185 14.69 -2.43 -0.89
C MET A 185 13.99 -2.40 -2.25
N SER A 186 14.44 -1.57 -3.18
CA SER A 186 13.91 -1.54 -4.54
C SER A 186 14.13 -2.88 -5.25
N THR A 187 15.27 -3.54 -5.05
CA THR A 187 15.52 -4.89 -5.59
C THR A 187 14.54 -5.91 -5.00
N LEU A 188 14.38 -5.95 -3.68
CA LEU A 188 13.43 -6.86 -3.03
C LEU A 188 12.00 -6.64 -3.52
N GLU A 189 11.62 -5.40 -3.72
CA GLU A 189 10.30 -5.04 -4.23
C GLU A 189 10.09 -5.52 -5.67
N ILE A 190 11.06 -5.29 -6.57
CA ILE A 190 11.00 -5.79 -7.96
C ILE A 190 10.90 -7.32 -7.97
N VAL A 191 11.72 -8.01 -7.18
CA VAL A 191 11.67 -9.47 -7.05
C VAL A 191 10.29 -9.93 -6.57
N THR A 192 9.72 -9.25 -5.58
CA THR A 192 8.39 -9.56 -5.05
C THR A 192 7.29 -9.32 -6.09
N LEU A 193 7.38 -8.25 -6.88
CA LEU A 193 6.45 -7.98 -7.97
C LEU A 193 6.51 -9.06 -9.05
N LEU A 194 7.71 -9.46 -9.48
CA LEU A 194 7.91 -10.56 -10.43
C LEU A 194 7.34 -11.87 -9.88
N TYR A 195 7.56 -12.13 -8.59
CA TYR A 195 6.99 -13.30 -7.90
C TYR A 195 5.45 -13.29 -7.93
N PHE A 196 4.81 -12.16 -7.63
CA PHE A 196 3.35 -12.02 -7.73
C PHE A 196 2.84 -12.27 -9.16
N MET A 197 3.56 -11.79 -10.19
CA MET A 197 3.19 -12.03 -11.59
C MET A 197 3.27 -13.52 -11.95
N ILE A 198 4.33 -14.21 -11.55
CA ILE A 198 4.49 -15.66 -11.77
C ILE A 198 3.39 -16.43 -11.03
N LEU A 199 3.11 -16.08 -9.78
CA LEU A 199 2.07 -16.71 -8.98
C LEU A 199 0.68 -16.50 -9.62
N LEU A 200 0.41 -15.33 -10.22
CA LEU A 200 -0.86 -15.06 -10.91
C LEU A 200 -1.00 -15.95 -12.14
N GLN A 201 0.06 -16.07 -12.95
CA GLN A 201 0.07 -16.95 -14.13
C GLN A 201 -0.13 -18.42 -13.73
N SER A 202 0.54 -18.86 -12.67
CA SER A 202 0.38 -20.22 -12.12
C SER A 202 -1.07 -20.47 -11.69
N ASN A 203 -1.69 -19.51 -11.00
CA ASN A 203 -3.09 -19.60 -10.56
C ASN A 203 -4.07 -19.63 -11.72
N GLN A 204 -3.84 -18.83 -12.77
CA GLN A 204 -4.66 -18.85 -13.98
C GLN A 204 -4.54 -20.17 -14.74
N ARG A 205 -3.32 -20.70 -14.88
CA ARG A 205 -3.12 -22.02 -15.52
C ARG A 205 -3.80 -23.14 -14.74
N ARG A 206 -3.68 -23.14 -13.40
CA ARG A 206 -4.40 -24.10 -12.54
C ARG A 206 -5.91 -23.99 -12.70
N GLN A 207 -6.44 -22.76 -12.81
CA GLN A 207 -7.86 -22.53 -13.00
C GLN A 207 -8.37 -23.13 -14.31
N VAL A 208 -7.65 -22.93 -15.41
CA VAL A 208 -7.98 -23.52 -16.72
C VAL A 208 -7.86 -25.04 -16.67
N ASN A 209 -6.77 -25.57 -16.11
CA ASN A 209 -6.53 -27.01 -16.04
C ASN A 209 -7.60 -27.74 -15.21
N GLU A 210 -8.05 -27.18 -14.09
CA GLU A 210 -9.13 -27.77 -13.30
C GLU A 210 -10.48 -27.72 -14.03
N PHE A 211 -10.76 -26.64 -14.76
CA PHE A 211 -11.98 -26.52 -15.54
C PHE A 211 -12.03 -27.56 -16.66
N VAL A 212 -10.91 -27.78 -17.35
CA VAL A 212 -10.81 -28.74 -18.47
C VAL A 212 -10.75 -30.19 -17.98
N ASN A 213 -9.95 -30.50 -16.96
CA ASN A 213 -9.67 -31.90 -16.59
C ASN A 213 -10.71 -32.54 -15.67
N LYS A 214 -11.47 -31.78 -14.86
CA LYS A 214 -12.45 -32.38 -13.92
C LYS A 214 -13.64 -31.46 -13.64
N ALA A 215 -14.78 -31.77 -14.26
CA ALA A 215 -16.10 -31.26 -13.88
C ALA A 215 -16.63 -31.79 -12.52
N MET A 216 -15.81 -32.54 -11.76
CA MET A 216 -16.17 -33.16 -10.47
C MET A 216 -15.51 -32.53 -9.22
N HIS A 217 -14.89 -31.35 -9.34
CA HIS A 217 -14.33 -30.65 -8.16
C HIS A 217 -15.42 -29.92 -7.35
N SER A 218 -15.23 -29.86 -6.04
CA SER A 218 -16.17 -29.21 -5.12
C SER A 218 -16.28 -27.71 -5.44
N LEU A 219 -17.49 -27.12 -5.37
CA LEU A 219 -17.71 -25.69 -5.63
C LEU A 219 -16.75 -24.79 -4.83
N THR A 220 -16.36 -25.23 -3.63
CA THR A 220 -15.48 -24.51 -2.70
C THR A 220 -14.07 -24.32 -3.26
N GLU A 221 -13.49 -25.33 -3.90
CA GLU A 221 -12.12 -25.26 -4.47
C GLU A 221 -12.06 -24.23 -5.61
N ARG A 222 -13.08 -24.23 -6.49
CA ARG A 222 -13.18 -23.27 -7.61
C ARG A 222 -13.34 -21.84 -7.12
N TYR A 223 -14.16 -21.65 -6.08
CA TYR A 223 -14.38 -20.34 -5.48
C TYR A 223 -13.08 -19.75 -4.92
N GLN A 224 -12.30 -20.55 -4.18
CA GLN A 224 -11.03 -20.11 -3.59
C GLN A 224 -9.99 -19.72 -4.64
N LEU A 225 -9.87 -20.50 -5.71
CA LEU A 225 -8.91 -20.21 -6.78
C LEU A 225 -9.31 -18.93 -7.54
N GLN A 226 -10.61 -18.76 -7.83
CA GLN A 226 -11.13 -17.54 -8.44
C GLN A 226 -10.93 -16.31 -7.56
N GLU A 227 -11.14 -16.46 -6.25
CA GLU A 227 -10.92 -15.38 -5.27
C GLU A 227 -9.43 -15.03 -5.18
N ASN A 228 -8.52 -16.00 -5.14
CA ASN A 228 -7.08 -15.75 -5.16
C ASN A 228 -6.63 -15.00 -6.42
N VAL A 229 -7.08 -15.42 -7.62
CA VAL A 229 -6.79 -14.72 -8.88
C VAL A 229 -7.32 -13.27 -8.86
N ARG A 230 -8.55 -13.07 -8.37
CA ARG A 230 -9.17 -11.75 -8.26
C ARG A 230 -8.34 -10.84 -7.34
N ILE A 231 -7.98 -11.33 -6.16
CA ILE A 231 -7.19 -10.59 -5.16
C ILE A 231 -5.82 -10.20 -5.72
N MET A 232 -5.13 -11.12 -6.40
CA MET A 232 -3.83 -10.83 -7.00
C MET A 232 -3.91 -9.75 -8.08
N ARG A 233 -4.96 -9.72 -8.90
CA ARG A 233 -5.20 -8.64 -9.89
C ARG A 233 -5.40 -7.27 -9.25
N ILE A 234 -5.83 -7.21 -7.99
CA ILE A 234 -5.98 -5.96 -7.22
C ILE A 234 -4.64 -5.54 -6.63
N LEU A 235 -3.88 -6.50 -6.10
CA LEU A 235 -2.60 -6.28 -5.44
C LEU A 235 -1.48 -5.86 -6.39
N ILE A 236 -1.39 -6.50 -7.56
CA ILE A 236 -0.31 -6.22 -8.52
C ILE A 236 -0.24 -4.74 -8.89
N PRO A 237 -1.33 -4.05 -9.33
CA PRO A 237 -1.28 -2.63 -9.63
C PRO A 237 -0.84 -1.77 -8.44
N SER A 238 -1.26 -2.12 -7.22
CA SER A 238 -0.85 -1.39 -6.02
C SER A 238 0.64 -1.55 -5.73
N ILE A 239 1.18 -2.77 -5.84
CA ILE A 239 2.61 -3.05 -5.66
C ILE A 239 3.42 -2.39 -6.78
N THR A 240 2.90 -2.40 -8.02
CA THR A 240 3.53 -1.68 -9.14
C THR A 240 3.63 -0.19 -8.87
N VAL A 241 2.59 0.45 -8.32
CA VAL A 241 2.65 1.86 -7.93
C VAL A 241 3.72 2.08 -6.87
N HIS A 242 3.78 1.25 -5.82
CA HIS A 242 4.81 1.37 -4.79
C HIS A 242 6.23 1.21 -5.38
N ALA A 243 6.43 0.24 -6.28
CA ALA A 243 7.70 -0.02 -6.93
C ALA A 243 8.15 1.13 -7.83
N VAL A 244 7.23 1.68 -8.63
CA VAL A 244 7.51 2.84 -9.49
C VAL A 244 7.88 4.06 -8.66
N LEU A 245 7.15 4.33 -7.59
CA LEU A 245 7.45 5.44 -6.70
C LEU A 245 8.78 5.22 -5.95
N GLY A 246 9.08 3.98 -5.54
CA GLY A 246 10.34 3.61 -4.92
C GLY A 246 11.54 3.78 -5.85
N ILE A 247 11.43 3.34 -7.11
CA ILE A 247 12.46 3.54 -8.14
C ILE A 247 12.65 5.03 -8.44
N ALA A 248 11.56 5.80 -8.52
CA ALA A 248 11.65 7.24 -8.70
C ALA A 248 12.41 7.90 -7.53
N GLY A 249 12.09 7.53 -6.29
CA GLY A 249 12.81 8.00 -5.10
C GLY A 249 14.29 7.62 -5.09
N LEU A 250 14.62 6.37 -5.48
CA LEU A 250 16.00 5.91 -5.62
C LEU A 250 16.75 6.68 -6.71
N GLY A 251 16.14 6.86 -7.89
CA GLY A 251 16.73 7.61 -9.00
C GLY A 251 17.02 9.05 -8.61
N SER A 252 16.06 9.71 -7.95
CA SER A 252 16.23 11.03 -7.35
C SER A 252 17.43 11.07 -6.39
N MET A 253 17.53 10.10 -5.49
CA MET A 253 18.62 10.00 -4.52
C MET A 253 19.98 9.71 -5.15
N LEU A 254 20.03 8.92 -6.23
CA LEU A 254 21.27 8.64 -6.97
C LEU A 254 21.77 9.89 -7.69
N VAL A 255 20.88 10.62 -8.35
CA VAL A 255 21.20 11.93 -8.96
C VAL A 255 21.74 12.87 -7.89
N PHE A 256 21.10 12.92 -6.72
CA PHE A 256 21.61 13.70 -5.59
C PHE A 256 23.02 13.26 -5.17
N ALA A 257 23.28 11.97 -5.00
CA ALA A 257 24.61 11.47 -4.60
C ALA A 257 25.71 11.79 -5.62
N ILE A 258 25.38 11.77 -6.91
CA ILE A 258 26.30 12.15 -8.00
C ILE A 258 26.59 13.66 -7.95
N LEU A 259 25.54 14.48 -7.85
CA LEU A 259 25.68 15.94 -7.77
C LEU A 259 26.41 16.38 -6.49
N TYR A 260 26.14 15.72 -5.36
CA TYR A 260 26.81 15.96 -4.08
C TYR A 260 28.32 15.76 -4.19
N ARG A 261 28.77 14.72 -4.90
CA ARG A 261 30.21 14.47 -5.11
C ARG A 261 30.88 15.60 -5.91
N SER A 262 30.14 16.31 -6.75
CA SER A 262 30.64 17.39 -7.60
C SER A 262 30.47 18.80 -7.02
N ALA A 263 29.82 18.96 -5.87
CA ALA A 263 29.37 20.26 -5.37
C ALA A 263 30.08 20.73 -4.09
N ASP A 264 30.33 22.04 -3.98
CA ASP A 264 30.82 22.70 -2.76
C ASP A 264 29.81 22.61 -1.60
N GLU A 265 30.30 22.67 -0.36
CA GLU A 265 29.51 22.53 0.87
C GLU A 265 28.29 23.49 0.96
N ARG A 266 28.39 24.67 0.33
CA ARG A 266 27.28 25.65 0.29
C ARG A 266 26.10 25.20 -0.57
N LEU A 267 26.31 24.31 -1.54
CA LEU A 267 25.24 23.76 -2.38
C LEU A 267 24.41 22.72 -1.61
N ILE A 268 24.99 22.05 -0.61
CA ILE A 268 24.37 20.98 0.19
C ILE A 268 23.07 21.47 0.87
N VAL A 269 23.08 22.68 1.41
CA VAL A 269 21.90 23.30 2.08
C VAL A 269 20.77 23.61 1.10
N GLY A 270 21.08 23.77 -0.19
CA GLY A 270 20.13 23.95 -1.28
C GLY A 270 19.37 22.68 -1.65
N PHE A 271 19.87 21.49 -1.28
CA PHE A 271 19.27 20.20 -1.64
C PHE A 271 18.32 19.62 -0.57
N ALA A 272 18.26 20.19 0.63
CA ALA A 272 17.27 19.79 1.64
C ALA A 272 15.80 19.73 1.11
N PRO A 273 15.32 20.69 0.30
CA PRO A 273 13.96 20.65 -0.26
C PRO A 273 13.73 19.44 -1.18
N PHE A 274 14.76 18.98 -1.88
CA PHE A 274 14.66 17.82 -2.78
C PHE A 274 14.37 16.53 -1.99
N SER A 275 15.02 16.36 -0.83
CA SER A 275 14.72 15.22 0.04
C SER A 275 13.30 15.26 0.60
N GLU A 276 12.74 16.45 0.88
CA GLU A 276 11.32 16.59 1.27
C GLU A 276 10.39 16.18 0.11
N VAL A 277 10.73 16.55 -1.13
CA VAL A 277 9.95 16.14 -2.32
C VAL A 277 9.97 14.62 -2.51
N VAL A 278 11.11 13.95 -2.31
CA VAL A 278 11.19 12.48 -2.38
C VAL A 278 10.29 11.83 -1.32
N MET A 279 10.16 12.44 -0.14
CA MET A 279 9.29 11.91 0.93
C MET A 279 7.79 12.02 0.60
N LEU A 280 7.37 12.86 -0.35
CA LEU A 280 5.98 12.92 -0.84
C LEU A 280 5.50 11.60 -1.47
N VAL A 281 6.42 10.72 -1.87
CA VAL A 281 6.09 9.36 -2.33
C VAL A 281 5.21 8.62 -1.32
N ILE A 282 5.49 8.77 -0.02
CA ILE A 282 4.79 8.05 1.04
C ILE A 282 3.31 8.48 1.14
N PRO A 283 2.97 9.76 1.31
CA PRO A 283 1.57 10.18 1.35
C PRO A 283 0.85 9.98 0.01
N ILE A 284 1.55 10.08 -1.13
CA ILE A 284 0.97 9.73 -2.43
C ILE A 284 0.56 8.25 -2.44
N TYR A 285 1.42 7.35 -1.98
CA TYR A 285 1.09 5.94 -1.85
C TYR A 285 -0.09 5.70 -0.89
N ALA A 286 -0.13 6.39 0.26
CA ALA A 286 -1.22 6.30 1.24
C ALA A 286 -2.60 6.70 0.68
N VAL A 287 -2.64 7.54 -0.36
CA VAL A 287 -3.87 7.88 -1.09
C VAL A 287 -4.13 6.89 -2.22
N VAL A 288 -3.13 6.59 -3.05
CA VAL A 288 -3.31 5.76 -4.24
C VAL A 288 -3.63 4.31 -3.87
N PHE A 289 -3.03 3.76 -2.81
CA PHE A 289 -3.24 2.38 -2.40
C PHE A 289 -4.71 2.06 -2.07
N PRO A 290 -5.39 2.77 -1.15
CA PRO A 290 -6.81 2.58 -0.89
C PRO A 290 -7.68 2.78 -2.14
N LEU A 291 -7.40 3.81 -2.93
CA LEU A 291 -8.18 4.10 -4.14
C LEU A 291 -8.09 2.93 -5.14
N VAL A 292 -6.87 2.47 -5.45
CA VAL A 292 -6.65 1.34 -6.35
C VAL A 292 -7.33 0.08 -5.80
N ALA A 293 -7.21 -0.18 -4.50
CA ALA A 293 -7.84 -1.33 -3.86
C ALA A 293 -9.37 -1.30 -3.99
N ILE A 294 -10.00 -0.14 -3.76
CA ILE A 294 -11.45 0.07 -3.86
C ILE A 294 -11.91 -0.02 -5.31
N PHE A 295 -11.25 0.66 -6.25
CA PHE A 295 -11.66 0.67 -7.65
C PHE A 295 -11.51 -0.70 -8.33
N ARG A 296 -10.49 -1.48 -7.96
CA ARG A 296 -10.23 -2.80 -8.55
C ARG A 296 -11.06 -3.92 -7.91
N ASN A 297 -11.54 -3.76 -6.67
CA ASN A 297 -12.27 -4.80 -5.96
C ASN A 297 -13.75 -4.44 -5.82
N LYS A 298 -14.62 -5.13 -6.60
CA LYS A 298 -16.08 -4.95 -6.51
C LYS A 298 -16.59 -5.12 -5.08
N GLN A 299 -16.15 -6.14 -4.33
CA GLN A 299 -16.61 -6.36 -2.96
C GLN A 299 -16.19 -5.23 -2.03
N LEU A 300 -14.95 -4.75 -2.16
CA LEU A 300 -14.45 -3.64 -1.34
C LEU A 300 -15.15 -2.33 -1.69
N ARG A 301 -15.44 -2.10 -2.96
CA ARG A 301 -16.23 -0.96 -3.45
C ARG A 301 -17.63 -0.95 -2.85
N LEU A 302 -18.31 -2.10 -2.87
CA LEU A 302 -19.63 -2.26 -2.25
C LEU A 302 -19.55 -2.06 -0.72
N ALA A 303 -18.54 -2.62 -0.07
CA ALA A 303 -18.31 -2.43 1.37
C ALA A 303 -18.06 -0.95 1.71
N THR A 304 -17.29 -0.24 0.88
CA THR A 304 -16.99 1.19 1.04
C THR A 304 -18.27 2.01 0.91
N ARG A 305 -19.10 1.75 -0.11
CA ARG A 305 -20.39 2.43 -0.29
C ARG A 305 -21.34 2.24 0.90
N LYS A 306 -21.39 1.02 1.45
CA LYS A 306 -22.20 0.71 2.64
C LYS A 306 -21.65 1.37 3.91
N ALA A 307 -20.33 1.42 4.09
CA ALA A 307 -19.69 1.97 5.28
C ALA A 307 -19.58 3.50 5.28
N LEU A 308 -19.46 4.13 4.11
CA LEU A 308 -19.26 5.57 3.94
C LEU A 308 -20.34 6.16 3.00
N PRO A 309 -21.62 6.14 3.39
CA PRO A 309 -22.72 6.59 2.53
C PRO A 309 -22.62 8.08 2.17
N PHE A 310 -21.96 8.90 2.99
CA PHE A 310 -21.75 10.32 2.70
C PHE A 310 -20.81 10.58 1.50
N LEU A 311 -19.93 9.63 1.17
CA LEU A 311 -19.01 9.76 0.03
C LEU A 311 -19.63 9.30 -1.30
N PHE A 312 -20.70 8.52 -1.25
CA PHE A 312 -21.28 7.89 -2.43
C PHE A 312 -22.75 8.24 -2.54
N ASN A 313 -23.13 8.91 -3.64
CA ASN A 313 -24.50 9.29 -3.90
C ASN A 313 -25.40 8.02 -3.92
N PRO A 314 -26.43 7.91 -3.05
CA PRO A 314 -27.24 6.71 -2.92
C PRO A 314 -28.00 6.32 -4.20
N THR A 315 -28.16 7.24 -5.15
CA THR A 315 -28.93 7.08 -6.40
C THR A 315 -28.18 6.42 -7.56
N SER A 316 -26.97 5.89 -7.37
CA SER A 316 -26.30 5.15 -8.46
C SER A 316 -27.07 3.84 -8.78
N PRO A 317 -27.26 3.46 -10.06
CA PRO A 317 -28.04 2.28 -10.44
C PRO A 317 -27.46 0.94 -9.93
N GLU A 318 -26.15 0.89 -9.62
CA GLU A 318 -25.52 -0.25 -8.95
C GLU A 318 -25.99 -0.43 -7.48
N THR A 319 -26.55 0.60 -6.85
CA THR A 319 -27.13 0.53 -5.49
C THR A 319 -28.48 -0.17 -5.47
N SER A 320 -29.26 -0.05 -6.55
CA SER A 320 -30.58 -0.71 -6.66
C SER A 320 -30.47 -2.23 -6.78
N GLU A 321 -29.42 -2.76 -7.41
CA GLU A 321 -29.14 -4.21 -7.39
C GLU A 321 -28.78 -4.71 -5.98
N MET A 322 -28.19 -3.87 -5.12
CA MET A 322 -27.82 -4.25 -3.75
C MET A 322 -29.01 -4.35 -2.79
N LEU A 323 -30.14 -3.70 -3.08
CA LEU A 323 -31.32 -3.65 -2.20
C LEU A 323 -32.24 -4.86 -2.40
N VAL A 324 -32.13 -5.54 -3.54
CA VAL A 324 -32.93 -6.74 -3.84
C VAL A 324 -32.41 -7.98 -3.07
N GLU A 325 -31.14 -8.01 -2.67
CA GLU A 325 -30.51 -9.19 -2.06
C GLU A 325 -30.75 -9.33 -0.54
N HIS A 326 -31.45 -8.39 0.10
CA HIS A 326 -31.69 -8.38 1.57
C HIS A 326 -33.16 -8.32 1.98
N ALA A 327 -34.11 -8.55 1.06
CA ALA A 327 -35.47 -8.85 1.49
C ALA A 327 -35.48 -10.24 2.18
N PRO A 328 -35.98 -10.37 3.42
CA PRO A 328 -36.13 -11.68 4.05
C PRO A 328 -37.05 -12.55 3.17
N PRO A 329 -36.79 -13.87 3.08
CA PRO A 329 -37.63 -14.75 2.28
C PRO A 329 -39.01 -14.80 2.94
N VAL A 330 -39.97 -14.12 2.33
CA VAL A 330 -41.38 -14.42 2.56
C VAL A 330 -41.54 -15.87 2.08
N HIS A 331 -41.92 -16.74 3.01
CA HIS A 331 -42.14 -18.15 2.74
C HIS A 331 -43.02 -18.36 1.51
N ASN A 332 -42.59 -19.32 0.69
CA ASN A 332 -43.36 -20.04 -0.34
C ASN A 332 -43.71 -19.23 -1.59
N VAL A 333 -42.87 -19.36 -2.63
CA VAL A 333 -43.22 -19.99 -3.92
C VAL A 333 -41.89 -20.37 -4.58
N ILE A 334 -41.74 -21.64 -4.98
CA ILE A 334 -40.69 -22.06 -5.92
C ILE A 334 -41.01 -21.38 -7.26
N VAL A 335 -40.48 -20.18 -7.47
CA VAL A 335 -40.48 -19.55 -8.79
C VAL A 335 -39.22 -20.04 -9.49
N SER A 336 -39.39 -20.92 -10.47
CA SER A 336 -38.36 -21.27 -11.44
C SER A 336 -37.75 -20.00 -12.02
N ARG A 337 -36.43 -19.84 -11.92
CA ARG A 337 -35.69 -18.80 -12.64
C ARG A 337 -36.11 -18.82 -14.12
N PRO A 338 -36.49 -17.70 -14.73
CA PRO A 338 -36.86 -17.66 -16.14
C PRO A 338 -35.65 -18.08 -16.99
N SER A 339 -35.83 -19.15 -17.78
CA SER A 339 -34.80 -19.81 -18.59
C SER A 339 -33.96 -18.84 -19.43
N ARG A 340 -34.58 -17.75 -19.92
CA ARG A 340 -33.91 -16.71 -20.72
C ARG A 340 -32.76 -16.00 -20.03
N GLN A 341 -32.78 -15.88 -18.70
CA GLN A 341 -31.71 -15.18 -17.97
C GLN A 341 -30.47 -16.08 -17.79
N LEU A 342 -30.69 -17.38 -17.61
CA LEU A 342 -29.65 -18.41 -17.60
C LEU A 342 -29.03 -18.60 -18.99
N GLU A 343 -29.83 -18.53 -20.04
CA GLU A 343 -29.39 -18.59 -21.44
C GLU A 343 -28.51 -17.38 -21.78
N LYS A 344 -28.90 -16.17 -21.34
CA LYS A 344 -28.11 -14.95 -21.57
C LYS A 344 -26.78 -14.92 -20.81
N GLU A 345 -26.74 -15.45 -19.58
CA GLU A 345 -25.49 -15.61 -18.81
C GLU A 345 -24.59 -16.71 -19.38
N SER A 346 -25.18 -17.79 -19.90
CA SER A 346 -24.47 -18.83 -20.65
C SER A 346 -23.80 -18.25 -21.90
N ASP A 347 -24.55 -17.52 -22.73
CA ASP A 347 -24.04 -16.99 -23.99
C ASP A 347 -22.93 -15.96 -23.79
N THR A 348 -23.07 -15.08 -22.80
CA THR A 348 -21.99 -14.13 -22.45
C THR A 348 -20.75 -14.84 -21.91
N HIS A 349 -20.91 -15.94 -21.20
CA HIS A 349 -19.80 -16.76 -20.71
C HIS A 349 -19.09 -17.51 -21.85
N PHE A 350 -19.83 -18.03 -22.82
CA PHE A 350 -19.27 -18.70 -24.01
C PHE A 350 -18.55 -17.72 -24.96
N VAL A 351 -19.07 -16.51 -25.13
CA VAL A 351 -18.41 -15.46 -25.92
C VAL A 351 -17.07 -15.05 -25.29
N LEU A 352 -17.03 -14.89 -23.96
CA LEU A 352 -15.80 -14.57 -23.24
C LEU A 352 -14.75 -15.68 -23.36
N LEU A 353 -15.17 -16.95 -23.30
CA LEU A 353 -14.29 -18.10 -23.52
C LEU A 353 -13.71 -18.13 -24.93
N ASN A 354 -14.53 -17.79 -25.94
CA ASN A 354 -14.10 -17.78 -27.33
C ASN A 354 -13.12 -16.63 -27.64
N GLU A 355 -13.29 -15.47 -26.99
CA GLU A 355 -12.31 -14.38 -27.07
C GLU A 355 -10.98 -14.72 -26.40
N MET A 356 -11.00 -15.44 -25.28
CA MET A 356 -9.78 -15.88 -24.60
C MET A 356 -9.03 -16.92 -25.42
N TRP A 357 -9.74 -17.79 -26.14
CA TRP A 357 -9.12 -18.77 -27.06
C TRP A 357 -8.41 -18.06 -28.22
N LYS A 358 -9.03 -17.06 -28.85
CA LYS A 358 -8.42 -16.35 -29.99
C LYS A 358 -7.19 -15.50 -29.65
N LYS A 359 -6.92 -15.24 -28.36
CA LYS A 359 -5.82 -14.38 -27.89
C LYS A 359 -4.66 -15.14 -27.22
N GLY A 360 -4.77 -16.46 -27.07
CA GLY A 360 -3.68 -17.35 -26.67
C GLY A 360 -3.17 -18.12 -27.88
#